data_AF-A0A024NRI7-F1
#
_entry.id   AF-A0A024NRI7-F1
#
_cell.length_a   1.000
_cell.length_b   1.000
_cell.length_c   1.000
_cell.angle_alpha   90.00
_cell.angle_beta   90.00
_cell.angle_gamma   90.00
#
_symmetry.space_group_name_H-M   'P 1'
#
loop_
_entity.id
_entity.type
_entity.pdbx_description
1 polymer ?
#
loop_
_entity_poly.entity_id
_entity_poly.type
_entity_poly.pdbx_seq_one_letter_code
_entity_poly.pdbx_strand_id
1 'polypeptide(L)'
;VNPAVTFGALIGGRISVIRAVYYWVAQLLGAIVAALLLRLVTNNMRPAGFHVGVGLGEGHGLLLEIIMTFGLMYTVYATAIDPKRGNIAAIAPLAIGLIVGANILVGGPFDGACMNPALAFGPSLVGWRWHSHWIFWVGPFIGAALASLIYEYVVIPTEPPHAHQPLAAEDY
;
A
#
# COMPACT_ATOMS: atom_id res chain seq x y z
N VAL A 1 -5.12 5.59 0.35
CA VAL A 1 -5.89 5.05 1.50
C VAL A 1 -5.70 3.53 1.51
N ASN A 2 -4.69 3.03 2.22
CA ASN A 2 -4.29 1.62 2.17
C ASN A 2 -3.45 1.25 3.42
N PRO A 3 -3.86 0.26 4.23
CA PRO A 3 -3.11 -0.17 5.40
C PRO A 3 -1.68 -0.61 5.10
N ALA A 4 -1.45 -1.28 3.97
CA ALA A 4 -0.12 -1.71 3.54
C ALA A 4 0.78 -0.52 3.20
N VAL A 5 0.24 0.51 2.55
CA VAL A 5 0.99 1.75 2.26
C VAL A 5 1.32 2.51 3.55
N THR A 6 0.35 2.59 4.48
CA THR A 6 0.58 3.16 5.81
C THR A 6 1.66 2.38 6.56
N PHE A 7 1.66 1.05 6.46
CA PHE A 7 2.69 0.20 7.06
C PHE A 7 4.06 0.41 6.43
N GLY A 8 4.17 0.47 5.10
CA GLY A 8 5.44 0.77 4.42
C GLY A 8 6.01 2.13 4.84
N ALA A 9 5.16 3.16 4.95
CA ALA A 9 5.58 4.47 5.45
C ALA A 9 6.01 4.43 6.93
N LEU A 10 5.40 3.57 7.75
CA LEU A 10 5.82 3.35 9.14
C LEU A 10 7.20 2.67 9.20
N ILE A 11 7.41 1.62 8.40
CA ILE A 11 8.69 0.88 8.35
C ILE A 11 9.84 1.79 7.94
N GLY A 12 9.66 2.62 6.90
CA GLY A 12 10.70 3.58 6.51
C GLY A 12 10.77 4.82 7.39
N GLY A 13 10.16 4.82 8.59
CA GLY A 13 10.32 5.90 9.57
C GLY A 13 9.64 7.23 9.20
N ARG A 14 8.71 7.24 8.24
CA ARG A 14 8.08 8.47 7.71
C ARG A 14 6.83 8.89 8.48
N ILE A 15 6.25 7.98 9.26
CA ILE A 15 5.13 8.26 10.17
C ILE A 15 5.34 7.58 11.52
N SER A 16 4.73 8.11 12.58
CA SER A 16 4.76 7.47 13.90
C SER A 16 3.77 6.32 14.01
N VAL A 17 4.04 5.37 14.91
CA VAL A 17 3.15 4.22 15.20
C VAL A 17 1.73 4.67 15.55
N ILE A 18 1.59 5.70 16.39
CA ILE A 18 0.29 6.24 16.80
C ILE A 18 -0.50 6.75 15.58
N ARG A 19 0.15 7.48 14.67
CA ARG A 19 -0.49 7.95 13.43
C ARG A 19 -0.87 6.79 12.53
N ALA A 20 -0.02 5.76 12.42
CA ALA A 20 -0.32 4.57 11.65
C ALA A 20 -1.59 3.86 12.16
N VAL A 21 -1.74 3.71 13.48
CA VAL A 21 -2.94 3.14 14.10
C VAL A 21 -4.19 3.96 13.78
N TYR A 22 -4.14 5.29 13.91
CA TYR A 22 -5.28 6.14 13.53
C TYR A 22 -5.65 5.99 12.05
N TYR A 23 -4.65 5.93 11.16
CA TYR A 23 -4.90 5.70 9.74
C TYR A 23 -5.54 4.34 9.49
N TRP A 24 -5.07 3.25 10.11
CA TRP A 24 -5.65 1.93 9.93
C TRP A 24 -7.10 1.88 10.39
N VAL A 25 -7.42 2.43 11.57
CA VAL A 25 -8.81 2.50 12.07
C VAL A 25 -9.69 3.27 11.09
N ALA A 26 -9.26 4.46 10.67
CA ALA A 26 -10.03 5.27 9.72
C ALA A 26 -10.22 4.57 8.36
N GLN A 27 -9.18 3.89 7.86
CA GLN A 27 -9.21 3.14 6.60
C GLN A 27 -10.18 1.96 6.65
N LEU A 28 -10.17 1.19 7.74
CA LEU A 28 -11.06 0.04 7.91
C LEU A 28 -12.52 0.48 8.07
N LEU A 29 -12.78 1.52 8.89
CA LEU A 29 -14.13 2.09 9.02
C LEU A 29 -14.64 2.64 7.68
N GLY A 30 -13.80 3.38 6.95
CA GLY A 30 -14.15 3.88 5.62
C GLY A 30 -14.47 2.75 4.64
N ALA A 31 -13.72 1.65 4.67
CA ALA A 31 -13.98 0.49 3.83
C ALA A 31 -15.30 -0.22 4.16
N ILE A 32 -15.66 -0.32 5.44
CA ILE A 32 -16.96 -0.86 5.86
C ILE A 32 -18.09 0.01 5.31
N VAL A 33 -18.01 1.33 5.52
CA VAL A 33 -19.02 2.28 5.02
C VAL A 33 -19.15 2.20 3.51
N ALA A 34 -18.03 2.17 2.78
CA ALA A 34 -18.03 2.03 1.32
C ALA A 34 -18.70 0.72 0.87
N ALA A 35 -18.44 -0.40 1.54
CA ALA A 35 -19.04 -1.69 1.21
C ALA A 35 -20.56 -1.74 1.52
N LEU A 36 -21.00 -1.11 2.61
CA LEU A 36 -22.42 -0.96 2.94
C LEU A 36 -23.16 -0.10 1.90
N LEU A 37 -22.55 1.03 1.51
CA LEU A 37 -23.08 1.89 0.45
C LEU A 37 -23.14 1.14 -0.89
N LEU A 38 -22.10 0.37 -1.24
CA LEU A 38 -22.10 -0.46 -2.44
C LEU A 38 -23.27 -1.45 -2.43
N ARG A 39 -23.51 -2.12 -1.30
CA ARG A 39 -24.64 -3.03 -1.14
C ARG A 39 -25.98 -2.30 -1.30
N LEU A 40 -26.11 -1.08 -0.77
CA LEU A 40 -27.33 -0.28 -0.89
C LEU A 40 -27.61 0.08 -2.36
N VAL A 41 -26.62 0.58 -3.10
CA VAL A 41 -26.80 1.03 -4.50
C VAL A 41 -26.96 -0.13 -5.48
N THR A 42 -26.48 -1.32 -5.12
CA THR A 42 -26.60 -2.55 -5.95
C THR A 42 -27.82 -3.39 -5.57
N ASN A 43 -28.89 -2.75 -5.05
CA ASN A 43 -30.13 -3.42 -4.67
C ASN A 43 -29.92 -4.63 -3.74
N ASN A 44 -29.14 -4.42 -2.66
CA ASN A 44 -28.80 -5.43 -1.66
C ASN A 44 -27.97 -6.62 -2.16
N MET A 45 -27.35 -6.54 -3.34
CA MET A 45 -26.38 -7.55 -3.77
C MET A 45 -25.22 -7.65 -2.77
N ARG A 46 -24.83 -8.88 -2.42
CA ARG A 46 -23.70 -9.13 -1.54
C ARG A 46 -22.41 -8.73 -2.26
N PRO A 47 -21.58 -7.83 -1.71
CA PRO A 47 -20.28 -7.51 -2.30
C PRO A 47 -19.45 -8.78 -2.49
N ALA A 48 -18.84 -8.93 -3.68
CA ALA A 48 -18.17 -10.17 -4.05
C ALA A 48 -16.94 -10.48 -3.18
N GLY A 49 -16.24 -9.43 -2.72
CA GLY A 49 -14.95 -9.54 -2.04
C GLY A 49 -13.83 -9.96 -2.99
N PHE A 50 -12.61 -10.01 -2.45
CA PHE A 50 -11.45 -10.56 -3.16
C PHE A 50 -11.32 -12.04 -2.84
N HIS A 51 -10.91 -12.82 -3.83
CA HIS A 51 -10.70 -14.25 -3.70
C HIS A 51 -9.64 -14.70 -4.69
N VAL A 52 -8.91 -15.75 -4.31
CA VAL A 52 -7.97 -16.41 -5.21
C VAL A 52 -8.76 -17.19 -6.26
N GLY A 53 -8.40 -17.01 -7.52
CA GLY A 53 -9.00 -17.68 -8.66
C GLY A 53 -8.87 -19.20 -8.58
N VAL A 54 -9.90 -19.89 -9.08
CA VAL A 54 -9.97 -21.36 -9.03
C VAL A 54 -8.76 -21.96 -9.78
N GLY A 55 -8.00 -22.82 -9.10
CA GLY A 55 -6.84 -23.51 -9.68
C GLY A 55 -5.50 -22.77 -9.57
N LEU A 56 -5.48 -21.51 -9.11
CA LEU A 56 -4.23 -20.76 -8.91
C LEU A 56 -3.45 -21.24 -7.67
N GLY A 57 -4.19 -21.55 -6.59
CA GLY A 57 -3.61 -21.92 -5.30
C GLY A 57 -3.19 -20.70 -4.47
N GLU A 58 -3.32 -20.83 -3.15
CA GLU A 58 -3.09 -19.73 -2.21
C GLU A 58 -1.66 -19.16 -2.26
N GLY A 59 -0.65 -20.02 -2.47
CA GLY A 59 0.74 -19.58 -2.54
C GLY A 59 1.05 -18.66 -3.73
N HIS A 60 0.46 -18.93 -4.90
CA HIS A 60 0.64 -18.08 -6.08
C HIS A 60 -0.14 -16.77 -5.94
N GLY A 61 -1.35 -16.80 -5.35
CA GLY A 61 -2.08 -15.57 -5.02
C GLY A 61 -1.31 -14.69 -4.03
N LEU A 62 -0.69 -15.30 -3.00
CA LEU A 62 0.18 -14.57 -2.08
C LEU A 62 1.36 -13.91 -2.80
N LEU A 63 2.03 -14.65 -3.70
CA LEU A 63 3.15 -14.11 -4.45
C LEU A 63 2.74 -12.94 -5.36
N LEU A 64 1.58 -13.03 -6.02
CA LEU A 64 1.03 -11.94 -6.82
C LEU A 64 0.78 -10.69 -5.98
N GLU A 65 0.08 -10.82 -4.85
CA GLU A 65 -0.18 -9.70 -3.93
C GLU A 65 1.10 -9.05 -3.42
N ILE A 66 2.16 -9.83 -3.13
CA ILE A 66 3.47 -9.31 -2.74
C ILE A 66 4.08 -8.47 -3.86
N ILE A 67 4.15 -9.00 -5.08
CA ILE A 67 4.81 -8.34 -6.22
C ILE A 67 4.05 -7.06 -6.60
N MET A 68 2.72 -7.13 -6.68
CA MET A 68 1.90 -5.97 -7.04
C MET A 68 2.00 -4.88 -5.97
N THR A 69 1.92 -5.24 -4.69
CA THR A 69 2.01 -4.26 -3.61
C THR A 69 3.42 -3.68 -3.48
N PHE A 70 4.45 -4.47 -3.77
CA PHE A 70 5.82 -3.97 -3.90
C PHE A 70 5.90 -2.86 -4.95
N GLY A 71 5.40 -3.10 -6.16
CA GLY A 71 5.39 -2.10 -7.23
C GLY A 71 4.63 -0.83 -6.83
N LEU A 72 3.43 -0.99 -6.26
CA LEU A 72 2.64 0.11 -5.73
C LEU A 72 3.42 0.93 -4.70
N MET A 73 3.97 0.27 -3.68
CA MET A 73 4.65 0.95 -2.59
C MET A 73 5.95 1.60 -3.04
N TYR A 74 6.67 0.99 -3.98
CA TYR A 74 7.86 1.58 -4.59
C TYR A 74 7.50 2.88 -5.33
N THR A 75 6.42 2.88 -6.12
CA THR A 75 5.94 4.10 -6.79
C THR A 75 5.51 5.16 -5.77
N VAL A 76 4.82 4.78 -4.69
CA VAL A 76 4.48 5.71 -3.60
C VAL A 76 5.75 6.32 -3.01
N TYR A 77 6.78 5.52 -2.76
CA TYR A 77 8.05 6.02 -2.23
C TYR A 77 8.69 7.03 -3.20
N ALA A 78 8.87 6.63 -4.45
CA ALA A 78 9.55 7.45 -5.46
C ALA A 78 8.83 8.77 -5.76
N THR A 79 7.50 8.78 -5.67
CA THR A 79 6.71 9.92 -6.14
C THR A 79 6.14 10.77 -5.02
N ALA A 80 5.84 10.21 -3.84
CA ALA A 80 5.17 10.93 -2.77
C ALA A 80 6.01 11.08 -1.48
N ILE A 81 6.95 10.16 -1.23
CA ILE A 81 7.68 10.12 0.06
C ILE A 81 9.11 10.67 -0.07
N ASP A 82 9.84 10.29 -1.12
CA ASP A 82 11.25 10.64 -1.29
C ASP A 82 11.45 12.16 -1.23
N PRO A 83 12.24 12.70 -0.28
CA PRO A 83 12.54 14.13 -0.21
C PRO A 83 13.18 14.70 -1.48
N LYS A 84 13.89 13.87 -2.26
CA LYS A 84 14.61 14.26 -3.48
C LYS A 84 13.74 14.19 -4.74
N ARG A 85 12.45 13.88 -4.61
CA ARG A 85 11.50 13.73 -5.73
C ARG A 85 11.31 14.96 -6.61
N GLY A 86 11.61 16.17 -6.12
CA GLY A 86 11.44 17.41 -6.88
C GLY A 86 10.05 17.55 -7.52
N ASN A 87 10.02 17.86 -8.82
CA ASN A 87 8.78 18.05 -9.59
C ASN A 87 7.93 16.77 -9.75
N ILE A 88 8.48 15.58 -9.47
CA ILE A 88 7.75 14.30 -9.57
C ILE A 88 6.60 14.24 -8.55
N ALA A 89 6.70 15.00 -7.44
CA ALA A 89 5.62 15.11 -6.45
C ALA A 89 4.28 15.54 -7.06
N ALA A 90 4.31 16.41 -8.08
CA ALA A 90 3.10 16.90 -8.73
C ALA A 90 2.34 15.81 -9.50
N ILE A 91 3.06 14.81 -10.02
CA ILE A 91 2.49 13.70 -10.80
C ILE A 91 2.24 12.45 -9.94
N ALA A 92 2.51 12.50 -8.64
CA ALA A 92 2.38 11.34 -7.76
C ALA A 92 0.99 10.68 -7.79
N PRO A 93 -0.14 11.42 -7.72
CA PRO A 93 -1.46 10.79 -7.80
C PRO A 93 -1.69 10.05 -9.12
N LEU A 94 -1.21 10.61 -10.23
CA LEU A 94 -1.32 9.99 -11.55
C LEU A 94 -0.45 8.74 -11.65
N ALA A 95 0.82 8.82 -11.23
CA ALA A 95 1.73 7.68 -11.25
C ALA A 95 1.24 6.52 -10.38
N ILE A 96 0.75 6.82 -9.17
CA ILE A 96 0.15 5.83 -8.26
C ILE A 96 -1.11 5.22 -8.89
N GLY A 97 -1.96 6.03 -9.53
CA GLY A 97 -3.14 5.53 -10.24
C GLY A 97 -2.79 4.60 -11.40
N LEU A 98 -1.77 4.96 -12.20
CA LEU A 98 -1.31 4.16 -13.34
C LEU A 98 -0.72 2.81 -12.92
N ILE A 99 0.10 2.77 -11.86
CA ILE A 99 0.65 1.48 -11.40
C ILE A 99 -0.44 0.58 -10.80
N VAL A 100 -1.41 1.14 -10.06
CA VAL A 100 -2.57 0.37 -9.58
C VAL A 100 -3.36 -0.18 -10.76
N GLY A 101 -3.63 0.64 -11.78
CA GLY A 101 -4.33 0.21 -12.98
C GLY A 101 -3.58 -0.90 -13.73
N ALA A 102 -2.28 -0.77 -13.92
CA ALA A 102 -1.45 -1.79 -14.54
C ALA A 102 -1.48 -3.12 -13.75
N ASN A 103 -1.37 -3.04 -12.42
CA ASN A 103 -1.46 -4.22 -11.56
C ASN A 103 -2.84 -4.89 -11.65
N ILE A 104 -3.94 -4.12 -11.74
CA ILE A 104 -5.28 -4.67 -11.94
C ILE A 104 -5.40 -5.39 -13.29
N LEU A 105 -4.81 -4.85 -14.36
CA LEU A 105 -4.81 -5.52 -15.67
C LEU A 105 -4.04 -6.84 -15.65
N VAL A 106 -3.00 -6.94 -14.82
CA VAL A 106 -2.17 -8.15 -14.70
C VAL A 106 -2.76 -9.16 -13.71
N GLY A 107 -2.99 -8.77 -12.46
CA GLY A 107 -3.41 -9.64 -11.36
C GLY A 107 -4.93 -9.81 -11.21
N GLY A 108 -5.73 -8.90 -11.79
CA GLY A 108 -7.18 -8.89 -11.67
C GLY A 108 -7.84 -10.23 -12.01
N PRO A 109 -7.48 -10.91 -13.13
CA PRO A 109 -8.01 -12.22 -13.48
C PRO A 109 -7.65 -13.36 -12.51
N PHE A 110 -6.62 -13.17 -11.68
CA PHE A 110 -6.04 -14.22 -10.84
C PHE A 110 -6.49 -14.14 -9.38
N ASP A 111 -6.39 -12.98 -8.74
CA ASP A 111 -6.74 -12.77 -7.32
C ASP A 111 -7.54 -11.48 -7.06
N GLY A 112 -7.87 -10.76 -8.14
CA GLY A 112 -8.54 -9.46 -8.09
C GLY A 112 -7.61 -8.26 -7.93
N ALA A 113 -6.29 -8.46 -7.78
CA ALA A 113 -5.29 -7.42 -7.58
C ALA A 113 -5.65 -6.44 -6.47
N CYS A 114 -5.75 -6.94 -5.24
CA CYS A 114 -6.22 -6.15 -4.10
C CYS A 114 -5.22 -5.08 -3.69
N MET A 115 -3.98 -5.49 -3.41
CA MET A 115 -2.87 -4.68 -2.91
C MET A 115 -3.17 -3.91 -1.60
N ASN A 116 -4.35 -4.11 -1.00
CA ASN A 116 -4.90 -3.21 0.01
C ASN A 116 -5.80 -3.96 1.00
N PRO A 117 -5.32 -4.20 2.23
CA PRO A 117 -6.08 -4.96 3.23
C PRO A 117 -7.46 -4.34 3.57
N ALA A 118 -7.58 -3.01 3.59
CA ALA A 118 -8.87 -2.37 3.85
C ALA A 118 -9.85 -2.59 2.69
N LEU A 119 -9.35 -2.55 1.45
CA LEU A 119 -10.14 -2.82 0.25
C LEU A 119 -10.67 -4.26 0.22
N ALA A 120 -9.89 -5.23 0.70
CA ALA A 120 -10.37 -6.60 0.90
C ALA A 120 -11.37 -6.71 2.05
N PHE A 121 -11.08 -6.08 3.18
CA PHE A 121 -11.80 -6.25 4.43
C PHE A 121 -13.26 -5.79 4.37
N GLY A 122 -13.52 -4.58 3.86
CA GLY A 122 -14.88 -4.00 3.85
C GLY A 122 -15.92 -4.90 3.17
N PRO A 123 -15.73 -5.28 1.88
CA PRO A 123 -16.59 -6.20 1.17
C PRO A 123 -16.70 -7.58 1.83
N SER A 124 -15.61 -8.10 2.40
CA SER A 124 -15.57 -9.40 3.07
C SER A 124 -16.44 -9.43 4.33
N LEU A 125 -16.39 -8.35 5.12
CA LEU A 125 -17.21 -8.18 6.32
C LEU A 125 -18.70 -8.03 5.98
N VAL A 126 -19.03 -7.19 4.99
CA VAL A 126 -20.43 -6.92 4.61
C VAL A 126 -21.06 -8.08 3.83
N GLY A 127 -20.29 -8.76 2.98
CA GLY A 127 -20.71 -9.90 2.17
C GLY A 127 -20.59 -11.26 2.88
N TRP A 128 -19.94 -11.29 4.04
CA TRP A 128 -19.62 -12.48 4.84
C TRP A 128 -18.84 -13.55 4.07
N ARG A 129 -17.73 -13.14 3.46
CA ARG A 129 -16.86 -14.01 2.64
C ARG A 129 -15.40 -13.86 3.08
N TRP A 130 -14.85 -14.91 3.68
CA TRP A 130 -13.52 -14.87 4.33
C TRP A 130 -12.52 -15.89 3.78
N HIS A 131 -12.86 -16.55 2.68
CA HIS A 131 -12.01 -17.59 2.09
C HIS A 131 -10.68 -17.01 1.62
N SER A 132 -9.56 -17.61 2.04
CA SER A 132 -8.19 -17.19 1.74
C SER A 132 -7.89 -15.70 2.05
N HIS A 133 -8.69 -15.08 2.94
CA HIS A 133 -8.64 -13.64 3.17
C HIS A 133 -7.32 -13.16 3.75
N TRP A 134 -6.63 -14.04 4.50
CA TRP A 134 -5.32 -13.77 5.10
C TRP A 134 -4.27 -13.34 4.07
N ILE A 135 -4.39 -13.79 2.82
CA ILE A 135 -3.47 -13.46 1.72
C ILE A 135 -3.47 -11.95 1.45
N PHE A 136 -4.64 -11.33 1.48
CA PHE A 136 -4.81 -9.88 1.24
C PHE A 136 -4.35 -9.01 2.41
N TRP A 137 -3.89 -9.63 3.50
CA TRP A 137 -3.20 -8.94 4.60
C TRP A 137 -1.70 -9.20 4.53
N VAL A 138 -1.32 -10.48 4.50
CA VAL A 138 0.09 -10.90 4.54
C VAL A 138 0.84 -10.46 3.28
N GLY A 139 0.25 -10.68 2.10
CA GLY A 139 0.89 -10.33 0.83
C GLY A 139 1.18 -8.83 0.71
N PRO A 140 0.16 -7.96 0.88
CA PRO A 140 0.39 -6.52 0.83
C PRO A 140 1.37 -6.00 1.88
N PHE A 141 1.33 -6.49 3.12
CA PHE A 141 2.28 -6.05 4.14
C PHE A 141 3.72 -6.45 3.82
N ILE A 142 3.95 -7.68 3.33
CA ILE A 142 5.28 -8.12 2.91
C ILE A 142 5.77 -7.28 1.72
N GLY A 143 4.95 -7.11 0.68
CA GLY A 143 5.31 -6.32 -0.49
C GLY A 143 5.64 -4.87 -0.15
N ALA A 144 4.81 -4.23 0.69
CA ALA A 144 5.05 -2.86 1.14
C ALA A 144 6.30 -2.73 2.02
N ALA A 145 6.54 -3.68 2.92
CA ALA A 145 7.75 -3.72 3.74
C ALA A 145 9.00 -3.82 2.86
N LEU A 146 9.05 -4.77 1.93
CA LEU A 146 10.18 -4.96 1.03
C LEU A 146 10.46 -3.70 0.21
N ALA A 147 9.44 -3.08 -0.38
CA ALA A 147 9.59 -1.84 -1.13
C ALA A 147 10.12 -0.70 -0.28
N SER A 148 9.57 -0.52 0.93
CA SER A 148 10.00 0.54 1.84
C SER A 148 11.45 0.39 2.27
N LEU A 149 11.89 -0.83 2.63
CA LEU A 149 13.25 -1.11 3.05
C LEU A 149 14.24 -0.92 1.90
N ILE A 150 13.92 -1.44 0.71
CA ILE A 150 14.79 -1.27 -0.46
C ILE A 150 14.92 0.22 -0.80
N TYR A 151 13.83 0.97 -0.82
CA TYR A 151 13.89 2.39 -1.17
C TYR A 151 14.69 3.20 -0.14
N GLU A 152 14.41 2.99 1.14
CA GLU A 152 15.01 3.77 2.23
C GLU A 152 16.50 3.47 2.42
N TYR A 153 16.94 2.21 2.23
CA TYR A 153 18.33 1.82 2.49
C TYR A 153 19.22 1.73 1.25
N VAL A 154 18.65 1.54 0.06
CA VAL A 154 19.42 1.39 -1.19
C VAL A 154 19.31 2.62 -2.08
N VAL A 155 18.13 3.23 -2.17
CA VAL A 155 17.88 4.32 -3.12
C VAL A 155 18.12 5.69 -2.50
N ILE A 156 17.71 5.90 -1.25
CA ILE A 156 17.96 7.14 -0.51
C ILE A 156 19.27 6.95 0.28
N PRO A 157 20.41 7.55 -0.10
CA PRO A 157 21.61 7.46 0.72
C PRO A 157 21.36 8.20 2.04
N THR A 158 21.62 7.54 3.18
CA THR A 158 21.78 8.25 4.45
C THR A 158 22.93 9.23 4.30
N GLU A 159 22.64 10.53 4.22
CA GLU A 159 23.67 11.53 4.41
C GLU A 159 24.29 11.30 5.79
N PRO A 160 25.62 11.13 5.91
CA PRO A 160 26.25 11.07 7.22
C PRO A 160 25.84 12.33 8.00
N PRO A 161 25.58 12.22 9.32
CA PRO A 161 25.24 13.38 10.13
C PRO A 161 26.29 14.45 9.88
N HIS A 162 25.85 15.65 9.49
CA HIS A 162 26.73 16.74 9.07
C HIS A 162 27.99 16.75 9.93
N ALA A 163 29.13 16.38 9.34
CA ALA A 163 30.41 16.59 9.98
C ALA A 163 30.44 18.08 10.30
N HIS A 164 30.53 18.43 11.59
CA HIS A 164 30.59 19.81 12.05
C HIS A 164 31.53 20.59 11.13
N GLN A 165 30.95 21.38 10.23
CA GLN A 165 31.73 22.22 9.34
C GLN A 165 32.39 23.25 10.26
N PRO A 166 33.73 23.31 10.33
CA PRO A 166 34.39 24.35 11.09
C PRO A 166 33.90 25.70 10.56
N LEU A 167 33.56 26.62 11.47
CA LEU A 167 33.20 28.00 11.11
C LEU A 167 34.25 28.55 10.14
N ALA A 168 33.80 29.22 9.08
CA ALA A 168 34.71 29.84 8.13
C ALA A 168 35.61 30.83 8.90
N ALA A 169 36.88 30.95 8.49
CA ALA A 169 37.84 31.85 9.14
C ALA A 169 37.38 33.33 9.13
N GLU A 170 36.36 33.66 8.33
CA GLU A 170 35.73 34.96 8.20
C GLU A 170 34.70 35.26 9.31
N ASP A 171 34.27 34.24 10.06
CA ASP A 171 33.32 34.34 11.17
C ASP A 171 34.01 34.39 12.56
N TYR A 172 35.33 34.63 12.59
CA TYR A 172 36.13 34.85 13.81
C TYR A 172 36.47 36.33 14.03
#